data_AF-W1Q7L6-F1
#
_entry.id   AF-W1Q7L6-F1
#
_cell.length_a   1.000
_cell.length_b   1.000
_cell.length_c   1.000
_cell.angle_alpha   90.00
_cell.angle_beta   90.00
_cell.angle_gamma   90.00
#
_symmetry.space_group_name_H-M   'P 1'
#
loop_
_entity.id
_entity.type
_entity.pdbx_description
1 polymer ?
#
loop_
_entity_poly.entity_id
_entity_poly.type
_entity_poly.pdbx_seq_one_letter_code
_entity_poly.pdbx_strand_id
1 'polypeptide(L)'
;MRVAAPYVPKMAVDARIVYGASYLLTAAPPPEKVVFIQKHNAAIVRTEPHSRSTLGQLIAEYTIRKMTKQGLVQPDVPSGIDIKAEARRLFSSSHCKAGIMQSRALCVRTDHPDGGVPVPISEDEFHWVASRDNIHQNPPKYFYEADTYNSKINGAHFDWRFFNARNLSSIERKAALHKLVTTWLRFSSIAGLHTWLAHGTLLGYQFNGLVLDWDFDLDVQVTQSSLLRLARDYNQTLVVDVDGTGSYLLDVSPYFHDRSRGNGNNAIDARLIDTATGLYVDITGLANTPSQLPPTRKKRLDELQRLYLQNEIDSRNFSQLYSCRDEHYYTHDEISPLRPVLFEGVLAYIPHNVDQILLREYPKYLTRMTYNHHTFRTSLNSWVSNEACDRQDVLGLSCKDPVTLLETKLTKQYTARHMLRQASLSSRSDELEGLRVDSAMGPIIQHRLHTQV
;
A
#
# COMPACT_ATOMS: atom_id res chain seq x y z
N MET A 1 23.89 -14.99 -8.86
CA MET A 1 22.95 -15.99 -8.34
C MET A 1 22.14 -15.30 -7.23
N ARG A 2 20.98 -14.71 -7.54
CA ARG A 2 20.08 -14.19 -6.49
C ARG A 2 19.35 -15.41 -5.93
N VAL A 3 19.58 -15.71 -4.66
CA VAL A 3 18.93 -16.83 -3.98
C VAL A 3 17.43 -16.54 -4.00
N ALA A 4 16.68 -17.22 -4.86
CA ALA A 4 15.24 -17.38 -4.67
C ALA A 4 15.08 -17.87 -3.22
N ALA A 5 14.26 -17.18 -2.42
CA ALA A 5 14.10 -17.55 -1.02
C ALA A 5 13.83 -19.06 -0.96
N PRO A 6 14.70 -19.86 -0.30
CA PRO A 6 14.54 -21.29 -0.27
C PRO A 6 13.17 -21.59 0.32
N TYR A 7 12.52 -22.68 -0.10
CA TYR A 7 11.27 -23.13 0.51
C TYR A 7 11.37 -22.99 2.03
N VAL A 8 10.52 -22.14 2.61
CA VAL A 8 10.60 -21.81 4.01
C VAL A 8 9.51 -22.59 4.74
N PRO A 9 9.80 -23.75 5.35
CA PRO A 9 8.78 -24.49 6.09
C PRO A 9 8.27 -23.67 7.27
N LYS A 10 7.06 -23.99 7.74
CA LYS A 10 6.55 -23.49 9.03
C LYS A 10 7.60 -23.80 10.11
N MET A 11 7.85 -22.82 10.97
CA MET A 11 8.75 -22.98 12.11
C MET A 11 8.22 -22.26 13.34
N ALA A 12 8.84 -22.48 14.50
CA ALA A 12 8.52 -21.73 15.70
C ALA A 12 8.80 -20.24 15.49
N VAL A 13 8.04 -19.37 16.16
CA VAL A 13 8.15 -17.90 16.05
C VAL A 13 9.60 -17.44 16.23
N ASP A 14 10.25 -17.94 17.26
CA ASP A 14 11.62 -17.60 17.61
C ASP A 14 12.63 -18.02 16.53
N ALA A 15 12.45 -19.23 16.00
CA ALA A 15 13.26 -19.73 14.89
C ALA A 15 13.04 -18.89 13.62
N ARG A 16 11.80 -18.46 13.35
CA ARG A 16 11.47 -17.59 12.20
C ARG A 16 12.19 -16.24 12.28
N ILE A 17 12.18 -15.63 13.47
CA ILE A 17 12.86 -14.36 13.74
C ILE A 17 14.38 -14.53 13.51
N VAL A 18 15.01 -15.55 14.12
CA VAL A 18 16.45 -15.84 13.93
C VAL A 18 16.78 -16.13 12.47
N TYR A 19 15.93 -16.87 11.76
CA TYR A 19 16.14 -17.23 10.37
C TYR A 19 16.19 -15.99 9.45
N GLY A 20 15.22 -15.08 9.60
CA GLY A 20 15.19 -13.82 8.86
C GLY A 20 16.40 -12.93 9.17
N ALA A 21 16.71 -12.75 10.46
CA ALA A 21 17.86 -11.95 10.90
C ALA A 21 19.21 -12.52 10.39
N SER A 22 19.37 -13.84 10.42
CA SER A 22 20.57 -14.52 9.90
C SER A 22 20.73 -14.30 8.39
N TYR A 23 19.65 -14.44 7.61
CA TYR A 23 19.66 -14.13 6.18
C TYR A 23 20.06 -12.67 5.92
N LEU A 24 19.42 -11.73 6.62
CA LEU A 24 19.71 -10.30 6.48
C LEU A 24 21.18 -9.96 6.74
N LEU A 25 21.81 -10.63 7.71
CA LEU A 25 23.21 -10.42 8.04
C LEU A 25 24.20 -11.06 7.05
N THR A 26 23.88 -12.27 6.59
CA THR A 26 24.89 -13.14 5.94
C THR A 26 24.72 -13.24 4.43
N ALA A 27 23.51 -13.08 3.91
CA ALA A 27 23.17 -13.41 2.53
C ALA A 27 22.40 -12.30 1.80
N ALA A 28 21.66 -11.44 2.51
CA ALA A 28 20.95 -10.35 1.89
C ALA A 28 21.92 -9.33 1.30
N PRO A 29 21.72 -8.90 0.04
CA PRO A 29 22.50 -7.79 -0.50
C PRO A 29 22.15 -6.50 0.25
N PRO A 30 23.10 -5.55 0.39
CA PRO A 30 22.74 -4.20 0.79
C PRO A 30 21.75 -3.61 -0.23
N PRO A 31 20.83 -2.74 0.19
CA PRO A 31 20.00 -1.99 -0.74
C PRO A 31 20.85 -1.26 -1.79
N GLU A 32 20.30 -1.06 -2.98
CA GLU A 32 20.97 -0.35 -4.09
C GLU A 32 20.99 1.16 -3.87
N LYS A 33 19.97 1.68 -3.17
CA LYS A 33 19.89 3.08 -2.76
C LYS A 33 19.13 3.26 -1.45
N VAL A 34 19.36 4.41 -0.83
CA VAL A 34 18.60 4.91 0.32
C VAL A 34 17.89 6.19 -0.09
N VAL A 35 16.58 6.25 0.09
CA VAL A 35 15.76 7.43 -0.15
C VAL A 35 15.30 7.98 1.19
N PHE A 36 15.84 9.12 1.60
CA PHE A 36 15.32 9.84 2.77
C PHE A 36 14.12 10.65 2.34
N ILE A 37 12.98 10.48 3.00
CA ILE A 37 11.80 11.32 2.80
C ILE A 37 11.55 12.17 4.05
N GLN A 38 11.22 13.44 3.83
CA GLN A 38 10.81 14.38 4.85
C GLN A 38 9.72 15.29 4.27
N LYS A 39 8.49 15.14 4.76
CA LYS A 39 7.27 15.77 4.24
C LYS A 39 7.16 15.54 2.72
N HIS A 40 7.40 16.59 1.92
CA HIS A 40 7.34 16.59 0.46
C HIS A 40 8.72 16.60 -0.21
N ASN A 41 9.78 16.43 0.57
CA ASN A 41 11.15 16.42 0.08
C ASN A 41 11.71 15.01 0.13
N ALA A 42 12.53 14.65 -0.86
CA ALA A 42 13.39 13.48 -0.81
C ALA A 42 14.85 13.81 -1.08
N ALA A 43 15.73 13.02 -0.49
CA ALA A 43 17.14 12.94 -0.84
C ALA A 43 17.50 11.48 -1.16
N ILE A 44 18.01 11.24 -2.36
CA ILE A 44 18.33 9.88 -2.85
C ILE A 44 19.85 9.66 -2.83
N VAL A 45 20.33 8.65 -2.12
CA VAL A 45 21.75 8.28 -2.03
C VAL A 45 21.94 6.87 -2.60
N ARG A 46 22.81 6.71 -3.60
CA ARG A 46 23.17 5.38 -4.12
C ARG A 46 24.15 4.68 -3.19
N THR A 47 23.93 3.39 -2.93
CA THR A 47 24.71 2.56 -2.00
C THR A 47 25.49 1.45 -2.69
N GLU A 48 25.67 1.56 -4.02
CA GLU A 48 26.18 0.47 -4.86
C GLU A 48 27.41 -0.26 -4.26
N PRO A 49 27.46 -1.60 -4.30
CA PRO A 49 28.64 -2.36 -3.86
C PRO A 49 29.92 -2.02 -4.65
N HIS A 50 29.80 -1.37 -5.81
CA HIS A 50 30.91 -0.84 -6.62
C HIS A 50 31.13 0.68 -6.45
N SER A 51 30.43 1.32 -5.51
CA SER A 51 30.69 2.70 -5.13
C SER A 51 32.14 2.83 -4.66
N ARG A 52 32.95 3.60 -5.40
CA ARG A 52 34.26 4.08 -4.93
C ARG A 52 34.15 5.06 -3.75
N SER A 53 32.94 5.42 -3.31
CA SER A 53 32.72 6.34 -2.21
C SER A 53 32.60 5.60 -0.88
N THR A 54 33.43 5.99 0.09
CA THR A 54 33.43 5.50 1.48
C THR A 54 32.07 5.67 2.15
N LEU A 55 31.34 6.75 1.83
CA LEU A 55 30.01 7.02 2.39
C LEU A 55 28.98 5.98 1.95
N GLY A 56 28.97 5.58 0.67
CA GLY A 56 28.04 4.55 0.18
C GLY A 56 28.25 3.20 0.85
N GLN A 57 29.51 2.81 1.07
CA GLN A 57 29.88 1.57 1.77
C GLN A 57 29.46 1.60 3.24
N LEU A 58 29.73 2.71 3.93
CA LEU A 58 29.31 2.90 5.33
C LEU A 58 27.78 2.85 5.48
N ILE A 59 27.04 3.50 4.57
CA ILE A 59 25.57 3.46 4.57
C ILE A 59 25.07 2.04 4.29
N ALA A 60 25.69 1.30 3.36
CA ALA A 60 25.34 -0.09 3.08
C ALA A 60 25.50 -0.98 4.32
N GLU A 61 26.65 -0.91 5.00
CA GLU A 61 26.88 -1.66 6.24
C GLU A 61 25.91 -1.28 7.36
N TYR A 62 25.71 0.03 7.59
CA TYR A 62 24.74 0.51 8.57
C TYR A 62 23.34 -0.01 8.26
N THR A 63 22.96 -0.04 7.00
CA THR A 63 21.64 -0.46 6.55
C THR A 63 21.40 -1.93 6.83
N ILE A 64 22.35 -2.81 6.47
CA ILE A 64 22.28 -4.24 6.81
C ILE A 64 22.12 -4.40 8.33
N ARG A 65 22.93 -3.71 9.13
CA ARG A 65 22.84 -3.79 10.60
C ARG A 65 21.49 -3.32 11.14
N LYS A 66 20.95 -2.23 10.59
CA LYS A 66 19.64 -1.71 10.98
C LYS A 66 18.55 -2.73 10.67
N MET A 67 18.62 -3.37 9.50
CA MET A 67 17.71 -4.44 9.07
C MET A 67 17.82 -5.68 9.98
N THR A 68 19.01 -5.99 10.52
CA THR A 68 19.26 -7.14 11.41
C THR A 68 18.96 -6.87 12.89
N LYS A 69 18.66 -5.64 13.33
CA LYS A 69 18.58 -5.23 14.76
C LYS A 69 17.41 -5.87 15.53
N GLN A 70 17.45 -7.17 15.74
CA GLN A 70 16.48 -7.97 16.50
C GLN A 70 17.04 -8.48 17.84
N GLY A 71 18.19 -7.97 18.31
CA GLY A 71 18.81 -8.36 19.60
C GLY A 71 19.33 -9.81 19.66
N LEU A 72 19.20 -10.57 18.57
CA LEU A 72 19.56 -11.99 18.47
C LEU A 72 20.90 -12.22 17.77
N VAL A 73 21.35 -11.25 16.99
CA VAL A 73 22.72 -11.18 16.48
C VAL A 73 23.35 -9.95 17.12
N GLN A 74 24.46 -10.11 17.83
CA GLN A 74 25.30 -8.99 18.23
C GLN A 74 26.27 -8.69 17.07
N PRO A 75 26.05 -7.62 16.29
CA PRO A 75 27.03 -7.24 15.29
C PRO A 75 28.27 -6.66 15.99
N ASP A 76 29.43 -7.30 15.86
CA ASP A 76 30.76 -6.75 16.20
C ASP A 76 31.16 -5.65 15.22
N VAL A 77 30.41 -4.53 15.17
CA VAL A 77 30.58 -3.58 14.08
C VAL A 77 30.36 -2.11 14.52
N PRO A 78 31.28 -1.16 14.19
CA PRO A 78 31.36 0.19 14.78
C PRO A 78 30.09 1.05 14.67
N SER A 79 29.68 1.62 15.80
CA SER A 79 28.67 2.67 15.92
C SER A 79 29.18 3.97 15.30
N GLY A 80 28.49 4.54 14.30
CA GLY A 80 28.99 5.77 13.68
C GLY A 80 28.06 6.58 12.80
N ILE A 81 27.03 6.00 12.19
CA ILE A 81 26.15 6.77 11.28
C ILE A 81 24.83 7.11 11.97
N ASP A 82 24.65 8.40 12.29
CA ASP A 82 23.33 8.95 12.62
C ASP A 82 22.58 9.29 11.32
N ILE A 83 21.70 8.39 10.90
CA ILE A 83 20.84 8.57 9.72
C ILE A 83 20.02 9.87 9.77
N LYS A 84 19.57 10.30 10.96
CA LYS A 84 18.79 11.53 11.10
C LYS A 84 19.69 12.75 10.92
N ALA A 85 20.90 12.73 11.46
CA ALA A 85 21.88 13.78 11.21
C ALA A 85 22.26 13.84 9.73
N GLU A 86 22.44 12.70 9.08
CA GLU A 86 22.78 12.62 7.66
C GLU A 86 21.64 13.14 6.77
N ALA A 87 20.39 12.76 7.07
CA ALA A 87 19.22 13.32 6.38
C ALA A 87 19.14 14.84 6.55
N ARG A 88 19.31 15.35 7.78
CA ARG A 88 19.37 16.80 8.05
C ARG A 88 20.47 17.47 7.24
N ARG A 89 21.65 16.88 7.16
CA ARG A 89 22.78 17.39 6.37
C ARG A 89 22.42 17.48 4.89
N LEU A 90 21.85 16.41 4.33
CA LEU A 90 21.41 16.35 2.92
C LEU A 90 20.37 17.44 2.62
N PHE A 91 19.31 17.55 3.43
CA PHE A 91 18.27 18.56 3.26
C PHE A 91 18.76 20.00 3.49
N SER A 92 19.76 20.20 4.36
CA SER A 92 20.33 21.53 4.65
C SER A 92 21.25 22.07 3.55
N SER A 93 21.71 21.20 2.64
CA SER A 93 22.62 21.57 1.56
C SER A 93 22.00 22.64 0.65
N SER A 94 22.82 23.59 0.18
CA SER A 94 22.40 24.62 -0.79
C SER A 94 21.75 24.05 -2.06
N HIS A 95 22.03 22.78 -2.36
CA HIS A 95 21.57 22.05 -3.53
C HIS A 95 20.11 21.59 -3.42
N CYS A 96 19.72 21.05 -2.25
CA CYS A 96 18.32 20.77 -1.95
C CYS A 96 17.48 22.06 -1.86
N LYS A 97 18.09 23.17 -1.43
CA LYS A 97 17.44 24.50 -1.43
C LYS A 97 17.27 25.09 -2.85
N ALA A 98 18.12 24.71 -3.80
CA ALA A 98 18.11 25.22 -5.17
C ALA A 98 17.44 24.29 -6.20
N GLY A 99 17.01 23.08 -5.82
CA GLY A 99 16.37 22.12 -6.73
C GLY A 99 17.31 21.54 -7.82
N ILE A 100 18.63 21.65 -7.64
CA ILE A 100 19.61 21.26 -8.67
C ILE A 100 19.99 19.79 -8.51
N MET A 101 19.76 18.99 -9.55
CA MET A 101 20.27 17.62 -9.68
C MET A 101 21.80 17.62 -9.70
N GLN A 102 22.47 16.94 -8.76
CA GLN A 102 23.87 16.56 -8.90
C GLN A 102 24.11 15.09 -8.59
N SER A 103 25.20 14.57 -9.15
CA SER A 103 25.58 13.15 -9.33
C SER A 103 25.73 12.28 -8.06
N ARG A 104 25.42 12.79 -6.86
CA ARG A 104 25.53 12.04 -5.59
C ARG A 104 24.28 12.06 -4.72
N ALA A 105 23.43 13.07 -4.84
CA ALA A 105 22.15 13.14 -4.15
C ALA A 105 21.11 13.87 -5.00
N LEU A 106 20.01 13.18 -5.36
CA LEU A 106 18.89 13.79 -6.05
C LEU A 106 17.90 14.35 -5.01
N CYS A 107 17.73 15.68 -4.99
CA CYS A 107 16.71 16.34 -4.18
C CYS A 107 15.43 16.52 -5.00
N VAL A 108 14.33 15.91 -4.58
CA VAL A 108 13.01 16.05 -5.24
C VAL A 108 12.07 16.75 -4.28
N ARG A 109 11.34 17.76 -4.78
CA ARG A 109 10.29 18.45 -4.03
C ARG A 109 8.98 18.32 -4.80
N THR A 110 7.92 17.82 -4.16
CA THR A 110 6.58 17.80 -4.73
C THR A 110 5.71 18.88 -4.09
N ASP A 111 5.52 19.99 -4.79
CA ASP A 111 4.55 21.00 -4.38
C ASP A 111 3.15 20.54 -4.79
N HIS A 112 2.49 19.77 -3.94
CA HIS A 112 1.06 19.53 -4.08
C HIS A 112 0.31 20.48 -3.15
N PRO A 113 -0.57 21.38 -3.67
CA PRO A 113 -1.47 22.12 -2.80
C PRO A 113 -2.33 21.12 -2.01
N ASP A 114 -2.61 21.46 -0.74
CA ASP A 114 -3.48 20.67 0.14
C ASP A 114 -4.83 20.43 -0.58
N GLY A 115 -5.00 19.21 -1.10
CA GLY A 115 -6.24 18.80 -1.80
C GLY A 115 -6.04 18.11 -3.14
N GLY A 116 -4.87 18.25 -3.78
CA GLY A 116 -4.58 17.62 -5.09
C GLY A 116 -5.56 18.03 -6.20
N VAL A 117 -5.33 17.52 -7.42
CA VAL A 117 -6.24 17.67 -8.56
C VAL A 117 -6.54 16.30 -9.17
N PRO A 118 -7.69 16.11 -9.83
CA PRO A 118 -7.92 14.91 -10.62
C PRO A 118 -6.79 14.69 -11.62
N VAL A 119 -6.32 13.44 -11.74
CA VAL A 119 -5.22 13.06 -12.62
C VAL A 119 -5.75 12.15 -13.72
N PRO A 120 -5.96 12.66 -14.95
CA PRO A 120 -6.25 11.82 -16.10
C PRO A 120 -5.07 10.86 -16.37
N ILE A 121 -5.38 9.58 -16.56
CA ILE A 121 -4.39 8.55 -16.89
C ILE A 121 -4.55 8.19 -18.36
N SER A 122 -3.47 8.25 -19.15
CA SER A 122 -3.51 7.81 -20.55
C SER A 122 -3.65 6.28 -20.63
N GLU A 123 -4.40 5.76 -21.60
CA GLU A 123 -4.48 4.31 -21.85
C GLU A 123 -3.10 3.69 -22.12
N ASP A 124 -2.18 4.45 -22.74
CA ASP A 124 -0.80 4.04 -23.01
C ASP A 124 -0.03 3.68 -21.74
N GLU A 125 -0.43 4.20 -20.58
CA GLU A 125 0.24 3.87 -19.33
C GLU A 125 0.02 2.44 -18.86
N PHE A 126 -1.06 1.81 -19.32
CA PHE A 126 -1.37 0.41 -19.06
C PHE A 126 -0.86 -0.51 -20.17
N HIS A 127 -0.40 0.04 -21.30
CA HIS A 127 0.04 -0.75 -22.42
C HIS A 127 1.29 -1.57 -22.05
N TRP A 128 1.16 -2.88 -22.16
CA TRP A 128 2.21 -3.85 -21.99
C TRP A 128 2.26 -4.78 -23.19
N VAL A 129 3.44 -4.84 -23.82
CA VAL A 129 3.75 -5.89 -24.78
C VAL A 129 4.51 -6.95 -24.02
N ALA A 130 3.91 -8.14 -23.86
CA ALA A 130 4.61 -9.28 -23.29
C ALA A 130 5.94 -9.48 -24.03
N SER A 131 7.04 -9.62 -23.28
CA SER A 131 8.32 -9.98 -23.89
C SER A 131 8.12 -11.25 -24.70
N ARG A 132 8.72 -11.33 -25.91
CA ARG A 132 8.77 -12.57 -26.70
C ARG A 132 9.54 -13.70 -26.00
N ASP A 133 10.12 -13.42 -24.84
CA ASP A 133 10.78 -14.40 -23.99
C ASP A 133 9.79 -15.47 -23.53
N ASN A 134 10.27 -16.72 -23.46
CA ASN A 134 9.48 -17.84 -22.98
C ASN A 134 9.02 -17.55 -21.54
N ILE A 135 7.74 -17.20 -21.39
CA ILE A 135 7.10 -17.08 -20.07
C ILE A 135 7.31 -18.43 -19.37
N HIS A 136 8.02 -18.40 -18.23
CA HIS A 136 8.17 -19.59 -17.41
C HIS A 136 6.77 -20.07 -17.02
N GLN A 137 6.35 -21.24 -17.48
CA GLN A 137 4.99 -21.74 -17.24
C GLN A 137 4.69 -21.99 -15.75
N ASN A 138 5.73 -22.17 -14.94
CA ASN A 138 5.61 -22.43 -13.51
C ASN A 138 6.75 -21.74 -12.73
N PRO A 139 6.74 -20.39 -12.62
CA PRO A 139 7.80 -19.68 -11.93
C PRO A 139 7.69 -19.95 -10.41
N PRO A 140 8.81 -20.08 -9.69
CA PRO A 140 8.77 -20.17 -8.23
C PRO A 140 8.13 -18.90 -7.64
N LYS A 141 7.58 -19.04 -6.43
CA LYS A 141 7.09 -17.89 -5.67
C LYS A 141 8.25 -16.95 -5.37
N TYR A 142 8.06 -15.63 -5.50
CA TYR A 142 9.09 -14.65 -5.16
C TYR A 142 8.95 -14.11 -3.73
N PHE A 143 7.77 -13.58 -3.40
CA PHE A 143 7.49 -13.06 -2.07
C PHE A 143 7.02 -14.19 -1.16
N TYR A 144 7.69 -14.37 -0.02
CA TYR A 144 7.34 -15.37 0.97
C TYR A 144 6.89 -14.71 2.27
N GLU A 145 5.92 -15.33 2.91
CA GLU A 145 5.36 -14.88 4.16
C GLU A 145 6.03 -15.61 5.33
N ALA A 146 5.92 -15.03 6.52
CA ALA A 146 6.58 -15.51 7.73
C ALA A 146 5.77 -16.61 8.43
N ASP A 147 5.40 -17.67 7.71
CA ASP A 147 4.57 -18.74 8.24
C ASP A 147 5.14 -19.37 9.52
N THR A 148 4.31 -19.50 10.56
CA THR A 148 4.68 -20.10 11.85
C THR A 148 3.70 -21.19 12.28
N TYR A 149 4.11 -22.02 13.24
CA TYR A 149 3.19 -22.98 13.88
C TYR A 149 2.10 -22.31 14.74
N ASN A 150 2.30 -21.05 15.15
CA ASN A 150 1.33 -20.31 15.94
C ASN A 150 0.34 -19.60 15.00
N SER A 151 -0.82 -20.23 14.79
CA SER A 151 -1.88 -19.68 13.94
C SER A 151 -2.41 -18.32 14.41
N LYS A 152 -2.24 -17.95 15.69
CA LYS A 152 -2.68 -16.64 16.22
C LYS A 152 -1.86 -15.46 15.71
N ILE A 153 -0.60 -15.70 15.31
CA ILE A 153 0.28 -14.63 14.82
C ILE A 153 0.00 -14.30 13.35
N ASN A 154 -0.70 -15.19 12.64
CA ASN A 154 -1.05 -15.05 11.23
C ASN A 154 0.15 -14.58 10.38
N GLY A 155 1.20 -15.42 10.35
CA GLY A 155 2.47 -15.13 9.67
C GLY A 155 2.34 -14.82 8.17
N ALA A 156 1.19 -15.11 7.57
CA ALA A 156 0.84 -14.82 6.19
C ALA A 156 0.86 -13.33 5.82
N HIS A 157 0.90 -12.41 6.80
CA HIS A 157 0.93 -10.96 6.54
C HIS A 157 2.25 -10.29 6.92
N PHE A 158 3.32 -11.07 7.05
CA PHE A 158 4.65 -10.55 7.35
C PHE A 158 5.67 -11.08 6.36
N ASP A 159 6.58 -10.22 5.91
CA ASP A 159 7.75 -10.63 5.16
C ASP A 159 8.69 -11.43 6.08
N TRP A 160 9.06 -12.62 5.63
CA TRP A 160 9.87 -13.55 6.42
C TRP A 160 11.24 -13.00 6.83
N ARG A 161 11.81 -12.05 6.07
CA ARG A 161 13.14 -11.48 6.34
C ARG A 161 13.11 -10.59 7.57
N PHE A 162 12.06 -9.81 7.74
CA PHE A 162 11.93 -8.78 8.77
C PHE A 162 10.95 -9.14 9.88
N PHE A 163 10.39 -10.35 9.84
CA PHE A 163 9.40 -10.81 10.80
C PHE A 163 9.85 -10.61 12.25
N ASN A 164 9.05 -9.87 13.02
CA ASN A 164 9.29 -9.60 14.43
C ASN A 164 8.00 -9.61 15.26
N ALA A 165 7.28 -10.73 15.24
CA ALA A 165 5.98 -10.84 15.91
C ALA A 165 6.03 -10.86 17.45
N ARG A 166 7.22 -11.01 18.07
CA ARG A 166 7.37 -10.99 19.54
C ARG A 166 6.88 -9.66 20.15
N ASN A 167 6.91 -8.57 19.38
CA ASN A 167 6.75 -7.21 19.88
C ASN A 167 5.60 -6.45 19.22
N LEU A 168 4.59 -7.15 18.66
CA LEU A 168 3.53 -6.47 17.92
C LEU A 168 2.16 -6.71 18.55
N SER A 169 1.81 -5.86 19.52
CA SER A 169 0.43 -5.71 19.98
C SER A 169 -0.47 -5.22 18.84
N SER A 170 -1.80 -5.33 19.00
CA SER A 170 -2.75 -4.79 18.00
C SER A 170 -2.55 -3.29 17.76
N ILE A 171 -2.22 -2.53 18.81
CA ILE A 171 -1.97 -1.09 18.74
C ILE A 171 -0.69 -0.81 17.95
N GLU A 172 0.39 -1.55 18.24
CA GLU A 172 1.67 -1.39 17.52
C GLU A 172 1.54 -1.81 16.05
N ARG A 173 0.80 -2.89 15.76
CA ARG A 173 0.47 -3.31 14.38
C ARG A 173 -0.23 -2.19 13.64
N LYS A 174 -1.30 -1.65 14.22
CA LYS A 174 -2.09 -0.59 13.62
C LYS A 174 -1.27 0.68 13.41
N ALA A 175 -0.49 1.10 14.41
CA ALA A 175 0.44 2.22 14.28
C ALA A 175 1.49 2.00 13.20
N ALA A 176 2.00 0.77 13.02
CA ALA A 176 2.92 0.42 11.95
C ALA A 176 2.25 0.52 10.57
N LEU A 177 1.02 0.02 10.40
CA LEU A 177 0.25 0.15 9.17
C LEU A 177 -0.04 1.61 8.81
N HIS A 178 -0.45 2.44 9.77
CA HIS A 178 -0.65 3.88 9.55
C HIS A 178 0.64 4.57 9.04
N LYS A 179 1.79 4.28 9.65
CA LYS A 179 3.08 4.82 9.20
C LYS A 179 3.49 4.29 7.84
N LEU A 180 3.24 3.01 7.58
CA LEU A 180 3.60 2.33 6.35
C LEU A 180 2.83 2.89 5.15
N VAL A 181 1.50 3.06 5.26
CA VAL A 181 0.71 3.64 4.16
C VAL A 181 1.03 5.11 3.93
N THR A 182 1.20 5.90 5.00
CA THR A 182 1.57 7.33 4.86
C THR A 182 2.96 7.51 4.25
N THR A 183 3.91 6.60 4.56
CA THR A 183 5.21 6.54 3.88
C THR A 183 5.05 6.23 2.40
N TRP A 184 4.26 5.21 2.05
CA TRP A 184 3.99 4.84 0.64
C TRP A 184 3.43 6.03 -0.14
N LEU A 185 2.41 6.71 0.39
CA LEU A 185 1.76 7.85 -0.27
C LEU A 185 2.73 9.03 -0.52
N ARG A 186 3.61 9.32 0.43
CA ARG A 186 4.65 10.36 0.25
C ARG A 186 5.69 9.92 -0.77
N PHE A 187 6.18 8.69 -0.65
CA PHE A 187 7.18 8.14 -1.56
C PHE A 187 6.67 8.07 -2.99
N SER A 188 5.44 7.62 -3.21
CA SER A 188 4.86 7.46 -4.55
C SER A 188 4.65 8.80 -5.24
N SER A 189 4.24 9.84 -4.50
CA SER A 189 4.21 11.23 -4.99
C SER A 189 5.60 11.68 -5.43
N ILE A 190 6.62 11.49 -4.58
CA ILE A 190 8.01 11.86 -4.87
C ILE A 190 8.56 11.11 -6.10
N ALA A 191 8.24 9.82 -6.23
CA ALA A 191 8.65 9.00 -7.35
C ALA A 191 7.85 9.30 -8.64
N GLY A 192 6.81 10.13 -8.55
CA GLY A 192 5.93 10.48 -9.66
C GLY A 192 5.21 9.26 -10.20
N LEU A 193 4.62 8.45 -9.30
CA LEU A 193 3.88 7.25 -9.65
C LEU A 193 2.39 7.57 -9.76
N HIS A 194 1.75 7.02 -10.78
CA HIS A 194 0.29 6.94 -10.84
C HIS A 194 -0.13 5.69 -10.07
N THR A 195 -0.56 5.91 -8.84
CA THR A 195 -0.98 4.89 -7.87
C THR A 195 -2.29 5.28 -7.22
N TRP A 196 -3.07 4.29 -6.80
CA TRP A 196 -4.31 4.50 -6.04
C TRP A 196 -4.50 3.41 -4.98
N LEU A 197 -5.33 3.71 -3.99
CA LEU A 197 -5.75 2.74 -2.97
C LEU A 197 -6.60 1.65 -3.62
N ALA A 198 -6.36 0.39 -3.26
CA ALA A 198 -7.09 -0.76 -3.79
C ALA A 198 -7.68 -1.63 -2.67
N HIS A 199 -8.63 -2.50 -3.02
CA HIS A 199 -9.14 -3.58 -2.18
C HIS A 199 -9.50 -3.15 -0.75
N GLY A 200 -8.94 -3.79 0.28
CA GLY A 200 -9.24 -3.51 1.69
C GLY A 200 -8.84 -2.10 2.10
N THR A 201 -7.77 -1.57 1.52
CA THR A 201 -7.31 -0.20 1.78
C THR A 201 -8.27 0.84 1.19
N LEU A 202 -8.77 0.62 -0.02
CA LEU A 202 -9.83 1.45 -0.62
C LEU A 202 -11.14 1.36 0.16
N LEU A 203 -11.47 0.18 0.68
CA LEU A 203 -12.63 -0.02 1.53
C LEU A 203 -12.52 0.76 2.84
N GLY A 204 -11.35 0.74 3.49
CA GLY A 204 -11.09 1.57 4.68
C GLY A 204 -11.26 3.06 4.42
N TYR A 205 -10.78 3.52 3.25
CA TYR A 205 -11.04 4.88 2.78
C TYR A 205 -12.54 5.19 2.78
N GLN A 206 -13.39 4.32 2.19
CA GLN A 206 -14.81 4.59 2.03
C GLN A 206 -15.55 4.81 3.37
N PHE A 207 -15.07 4.21 4.46
CA PHE A 207 -15.69 4.35 5.78
C PHE A 207 -15.29 5.64 6.50
N ASN A 208 -14.01 5.81 6.81
CA ASN A 208 -13.55 6.91 7.66
C ASN A 208 -12.20 7.49 7.26
N GLY A 209 -11.69 7.11 6.09
CA GLY A 209 -10.39 7.56 5.59
C GLY A 209 -9.21 6.95 6.34
N LEU A 210 -9.40 5.80 7.02
CA LEU A 210 -8.37 5.10 7.78
C LEU A 210 -8.24 3.63 7.35
N VAL A 211 -7.13 3.00 7.70
CA VAL A 211 -6.94 1.55 7.59
C VAL A 211 -7.96 0.81 8.44
N LEU A 212 -8.47 -0.33 7.94
CA LEU A 212 -9.42 -1.17 8.67
C LEU A 212 -8.75 -1.77 9.93
N ASP A 213 -9.49 -1.81 11.03
CA ASP A 213 -8.92 -2.14 12.35
C ASP A 213 -8.35 -3.58 12.44
N TRP A 214 -8.93 -4.48 11.65
CA TRP A 214 -8.53 -5.88 11.57
C TRP A 214 -7.61 -6.20 10.39
N ASP A 215 -7.26 -5.22 9.54
CA ASP A 215 -6.37 -5.47 8.42
C ASP A 215 -4.95 -5.78 8.90
N PHE A 216 -4.25 -6.57 8.09
CA PHE A 216 -2.87 -6.95 8.33
C PHE A 216 -1.94 -6.56 7.17
N ASP A 217 -2.48 -6.34 5.98
CA ASP A 217 -1.80 -5.86 4.80
C ASP A 217 -2.49 -4.59 4.26
N LEU A 218 -1.81 -3.94 3.32
CA LEU A 218 -2.27 -2.76 2.63
C LEU A 218 -2.15 -3.02 1.14
N ASP A 219 -3.16 -2.63 0.38
CA ASP A 219 -3.23 -2.90 -1.06
C ASP A 219 -3.24 -1.58 -1.83
N VAL A 220 -2.33 -1.48 -2.78
CA VAL A 220 -2.32 -0.39 -3.75
C VAL A 220 -2.11 -0.93 -5.14
N GLN A 221 -2.66 -0.20 -6.10
CA GLN A 221 -2.43 -0.46 -7.51
C GLN A 221 -1.65 0.67 -8.15
N VAL A 222 -0.94 0.34 -9.23
CA VAL A 222 -0.15 1.27 -10.04
C VAL A 222 -0.38 1.01 -11.52
N THR A 223 -0.16 2.02 -12.36
CA THR A 223 -0.09 1.81 -13.82
C THR A 223 1.11 0.93 -14.19
N GLN A 224 1.06 0.22 -15.32
CA GLN A 224 2.20 -0.57 -15.79
C GLN A 224 3.45 0.32 -15.95
N SER A 225 3.29 1.53 -16.48
CA SER A 225 4.37 2.51 -16.59
C SER A 225 4.98 2.87 -15.23
N SER A 226 4.16 3.01 -14.19
CA SER A 226 4.63 3.26 -12.82
C SER A 226 5.33 2.03 -12.22
N LEU A 227 4.85 0.82 -12.50
CA LEU A 227 5.53 -0.42 -12.10
C LEU A 227 6.90 -0.56 -12.76
N LEU A 228 7.02 -0.22 -14.05
CA LEU A 228 8.29 -0.20 -14.76
C LEU A 228 9.25 0.84 -14.18
N ARG A 229 8.74 2.00 -13.79
CA ARG A 229 9.52 3.02 -13.07
C ARG A 229 10.02 2.50 -11.72
N LEU A 230 9.17 1.84 -10.94
CA LEU A 230 9.59 1.20 -9.69
C LEU A 230 10.71 0.19 -9.94
N ALA A 231 10.52 -0.71 -10.91
CA ALA A 231 11.51 -1.74 -11.24
C ALA A 231 12.86 -1.16 -11.69
N ARG A 232 12.84 -0.13 -12.54
CA ARG A 232 14.02 0.49 -13.14
C ARG A 232 14.77 1.41 -12.16
N ASP A 233 14.03 2.27 -11.45
CA ASP A 233 14.62 3.40 -10.73
C ASP A 233 14.66 3.18 -9.23
N TYR A 234 13.81 2.31 -8.67
CA TYR A 234 13.61 2.21 -7.23
C TYR A 234 13.63 0.77 -6.66
N ASN A 235 13.86 -0.26 -7.47
CA ASN A 235 13.99 -1.62 -6.91
C ASN A 235 15.18 -1.69 -5.93
N GLN A 236 15.03 -2.47 -4.86
CA GLN A 236 16.02 -2.60 -3.79
C GLN A 236 16.36 -1.24 -3.13
N THR A 237 15.36 -0.41 -2.90
CA THR A 237 15.52 0.89 -2.23
C THR A 237 15.13 0.80 -0.76
N LEU A 238 15.98 1.28 0.14
CA LEU A 238 15.57 1.57 1.51
C LEU A 238 14.99 2.97 1.60
N VAL A 239 13.69 3.09 1.76
CA VAL A 239 13.00 4.35 2.07
C VAL A 239 13.11 4.60 3.58
N VAL A 240 13.62 5.76 3.97
CA VAL A 240 13.75 6.19 5.36
C VAL A 240 12.84 7.40 5.57
N ASP A 241 11.74 7.20 6.30
CA ASP A 241 10.86 8.30 6.70
C ASP A 241 11.47 9.00 7.93
N VAL A 242 11.99 10.20 7.72
CA VAL A 242 12.63 11.00 8.77
C VAL A 242 11.59 11.51 9.77
N ASP A 243 10.37 11.80 9.31
CA ASP A 243 9.27 12.31 10.14
C ASP A 243 8.57 11.17 10.88
N GLY A 244 8.30 10.06 10.18
CA GLY A 244 7.67 8.84 10.73
C GLY A 244 8.63 7.96 11.55
N THR A 245 9.94 8.19 11.42
CA THR A 245 11.07 7.45 12.03
C THR A 245 11.22 5.98 11.63
N GLY A 246 10.50 5.54 10.60
CA GLY A 246 10.54 4.18 10.06
C GLY A 246 11.56 3.99 8.94
N SER A 247 11.85 2.72 8.59
CA SER A 247 12.52 2.38 7.33
C SER A 247 11.85 1.21 6.65
N TYR A 248 11.82 1.30 5.33
CA TYR A 248 10.99 0.45 4.50
C TYR A 248 11.78 -0.01 3.28
N LEU A 249 11.83 -1.31 3.03
CA LEU A 249 12.47 -1.86 1.83
C LEU A 249 11.45 -1.96 0.70
N LEU A 250 11.70 -1.26 -0.40
CA LEU A 250 10.98 -1.45 -1.65
C LEU A 250 11.64 -2.57 -2.46
N ASP A 251 10.88 -3.63 -2.71
CA ASP A 251 11.33 -4.82 -3.40
C ASP A 251 10.37 -5.15 -4.56
N VAL A 252 10.88 -5.23 -5.78
CA VAL A 252 10.10 -5.52 -6.99
C VAL A 252 10.44 -6.91 -7.48
N SER A 253 9.40 -7.74 -7.64
CA SER A 253 9.51 -9.11 -8.13
C SER A 253 10.08 -9.14 -9.55
N PRO A 254 11.06 -10.01 -9.87
CA PRO A 254 11.59 -10.11 -11.23
C PRO A 254 10.54 -10.56 -12.24
N TYR A 255 9.40 -11.08 -11.79
CA TYR A 255 8.27 -11.50 -12.62
C TYR A 255 7.32 -10.37 -13.02
N PHE A 256 7.63 -9.09 -12.72
CA PHE A 256 6.76 -7.94 -13.04
C PHE A 256 6.42 -7.83 -14.54
N HIS A 257 7.25 -8.41 -15.41
CA HIS A 257 7.13 -8.41 -16.87
C HIS A 257 6.10 -9.43 -17.41
N ASP A 258 5.78 -10.48 -16.65
CA ASP A 258 4.72 -11.41 -17.01
C ASP A 258 3.41 -10.93 -16.39
N ARG A 259 2.44 -10.55 -17.21
CA ARG A 259 1.13 -10.07 -16.77
C ARG A 259 0.08 -11.18 -16.68
N SER A 260 0.43 -12.41 -17.05
CA SER A 260 -0.46 -13.56 -16.86
C SER A 260 -0.53 -13.97 -15.39
N ARG A 261 -1.61 -14.66 -15.00
CA ARG A 261 -1.73 -15.24 -13.65
C ARG A 261 -0.75 -16.39 -13.41
N GLY A 262 -0.37 -17.11 -14.46
CA GLY A 262 0.45 -18.32 -14.39
C GLY A 262 -0.08 -19.33 -13.36
N ASN A 263 0.82 -19.81 -12.50
CA ASN A 263 0.50 -20.72 -11.39
C ASN A 263 -0.13 -20.03 -10.16
N GLY A 264 -0.30 -18.71 -10.17
CA GLY A 264 -0.83 -17.93 -9.06
C GLY A 264 0.14 -17.63 -7.93
N ASN A 265 1.42 -18.04 -8.02
CA ASN A 265 2.41 -17.76 -6.98
C ASN A 265 2.86 -16.29 -6.95
N ASN A 266 2.80 -15.61 -8.09
CA ASN A 266 3.30 -14.26 -8.25
C ASN A 266 2.14 -13.32 -8.58
N ALA A 267 1.15 -13.21 -7.70
CA ALA A 267 0.07 -12.23 -7.86
C ALA A 267 0.56 -10.79 -7.59
N ILE A 268 1.46 -10.64 -6.61
CA ILE A 268 2.00 -9.35 -6.17
C ILE A 268 3.25 -8.97 -6.96
N ASP A 269 3.30 -7.73 -7.46
CA ASP A 269 4.39 -7.24 -8.31
C ASP A 269 5.53 -6.63 -7.50
N ALA A 270 5.21 -5.90 -6.43
CA ALA A 270 6.20 -5.31 -5.54
C ALA A 270 5.66 -5.23 -4.10
N ARG A 271 6.58 -5.07 -3.14
CA ARG A 271 6.25 -4.76 -1.75
C ARG A 271 7.03 -3.57 -1.24
N LEU A 272 6.38 -2.72 -0.46
CA LEU A 272 7.06 -1.80 0.47
C LEU A 272 6.98 -2.41 1.87
N ILE A 273 8.12 -2.83 2.41
CA ILE A 273 8.18 -3.68 3.61
C ILE A 273 8.76 -2.92 4.78
N ASP A 274 8.03 -2.83 5.90
CA ASP A 274 8.55 -2.29 7.15
C ASP A 274 9.66 -3.19 7.71
N THR A 275 10.87 -2.65 7.75
CA THR A 275 12.08 -3.36 8.20
C THR A 275 12.07 -3.66 9.70
N ALA A 276 11.19 -3.03 10.49
CA ALA A 276 11.10 -3.26 11.94
C ALA A 276 10.15 -4.41 12.31
N THR A 277 9.07 -4.59 11.53
CA THR A 277 7.96 -5.50 11.85
C THR A 277 7.80 -6.63 10.85
N GLY A 278 8.11 -6.38 9.57
CA GLY A 278 7.81 -7.25 8.44
C GLY A 278 6.46 -7.00 7.78
N LEU A 279 5.62 -6.08 8.30
CA LEU A 279 4.39 -5.69 7.61
C LEU A 279 4.71 -5.03 6.27
N TYR A 280 3.81 -5.11 5.29
CA TYR A 280 4.06 -4.58 3.96
C TYR A 280 2.81 -3.99 3.29
N VAL A 281 3.07 -3.13 2.30
CA VAL A 281 2.11 -2.76 1.26
C VAL A 281 2.33 -3.70 0.09
N ASP A 282 1.29 -4.42 -0.32
CA ASP A 282 1.25 -5.18 -1.56
C ASP A 282 0.92 -4.22 -2.71
N ILE A 283 1.81 -4.19 -3.71
CA ILE A 283 1.72 -3.31 -4.88
C ILE A 283 1.46 -4.19 -6.11
N THR A 284 0.37 -3.93 -6.82
CA THR A 284 0.01 -4.64 -8.06
C THR A 284 -0.07 -3.69 -9.24
N GLY A 285 0.49 -4.09 -10.38
CA GLY A 285 0.39 -3.34 -11.63
C GLY A 285 -0.90 -3.66 -12.37
N LEU A 286 -1.53 -2.65 -12.97
CA LEU A 286 -2.53 -2.86 -14.02
C LEU A 286 -1.89 -2.71 -15.39
N ALA A 287 -2.21 -3.65 -16.27
CA ALA A 287 -1.86 -3.61 -17.67
C ALA A 287 -3.08 -3.95 -18.53
N ASN A 288 -3.02 -3.70 -19.84
CA ASN A 288 -3.97 -4.26 -20.79
C ASN A 288 -4.10 -5.77 -20.59
N THR A 289 -5.33 -6.28 -20.57
CA THR A 289 -5.58 -7.68 -20.24
C THR A 289 -4.89 -8.61 -21.24
N PRO A 290 -3.92 -9.44 -20.80
CA PRO A 290 -3.08 -10.22 -21.71
C PRO A 290 -3.77 -11.46 -22.27
N SER A 291 -4.79 -11.97 -21.58
CA SER A 291 -5.50 -13.20 -21.92
C SER A 291 -7.00 -12.95 -22.08
N GLN A 292 -7.57 -13.46 -23.16
CA GLN A 292 -9.02 -13.46 -23.40
C GLN A 292 -9.72 -14.66 -22.72
N LEU A 293 -8.99 -15.43 -21.90
CA LEU A 293 -9.58 -16.53 -21.15
C LEU A 293 -10.27 -15.99 -19.89
N PRO A 294 -11.45 -16.55 -19.54
CA PRO A 294 -12.13 -16.17 -18.33
C PRO A 294 -11.33 -16.59 -17.08
N PRO A 295 -11.54 -15.90 -15.94
CA PRO A 295 -10.85 -16.22 -14.70
C PRO A 295 -11.06 -17.64 -14.24
N THR A 296 -10.01 -18.24 -13.69
CA THR A 296 -10.08 -19.62 -13.17
C THR A 296 -10.86 -19.71 -11.86
N ARG A 297 -10.88 -18.64 -11.06
CA ARG A 297 -11.57 -18.60 -9.77
C ARG A 297 -13.00 -18.10 -9.95
N LYS A 298 -13.98 -18.85 -9.39
CA LYS A 298 -15.40 -18.47 -9.41
C LYS A 298 -15.64 -17.03 -8.93
N LYS A 299 -15.01 -16.60 -7.83
CA LYS A 299 -15.14 -15.23 -7.32
C LYS A 299 -14.78 -14.17 -8.38
N ARG A 300 -13.67 -14.38 -9.08
CA ARG A 300 -13.20 -13.46 -10.14
C ARG A 300 -14.09 -13.51 -11.37
N LEU A 301 -14.62 -14.68 -11.71
CA LEU A 301 -15.61 -14.82 -12.76
C LEU A 301 -16.90 -14.05 -12.44
N ASP A 302 -17.42 -14.19 -11.21
CA ASP A 302 -18.62 -13.48 -10.75
C ASP A 302 -18.40 -11.95 -10.77
N GLU A 303 -17.22 -11.50 -10.38
CA GLU A 303 -16.83 -10.08 -10.46
C GLU A 303 -16.76 -9.58 -11.91
N LEU A 304 -16.08 -10.32 -12.79
CA LEU A 304 -15.98 -9.97 -14.22
C LEU A 304 -17.36 -9.91 -14.89
N GLN A 305 -18.27 -10.83 -14.56
CA GLN A 305 -19.64 -10.79 -15.06
C GLN A 305 -20.38 -9.52 -14.60
N ARG A 306 -20.20 -9.11 -13.33
CA ARG A 306 -20.77 -7.83 -12.86
C ARG A 306 -20.16 -6.64 -13.58
N LEU A 307 -18.85 -6.64 -13.84
CA LEU A 307 -18.19 -5.58 -14.60
C LEU A 307 -18.81 -5.42 -15.99
N TYR A 308 -18.99 -6.53 -16.73
CA TYR A 308 -19.61 -6.49 -18.06
C TYR A 308 -21.02 -5.91 -18.02
N LEU A 309 -21.83 -6.29 -17.03
CA LEU A 309 -23.18 -5.76 -16.84
C LEU A 309 -23.18 -4.28 -16.44
N GLN A 310 -22.28 -3.88 -15.54
CA GLN A 310 -22.16 -2.50 -15.04
C GLN A 310 -21.73 -1.50 -16.12
N ASN A 311 -20.92 -1.95 -17.07
CA ASN A 311 -20.30 -1.11 -18.10
C ASN A 311 -20.86 -1.35 -19.51
N GLU A 312 -21.90 -2.19 -19.65
CA GLU A 312 -22.52 -2.54 -20.95
C GLU A 312 -21.53 -3.08 -22.00
N ILE A 313 -20.50 -3.82 -21.55
CA ILE A 313 -19.46 -4.38 -22.42
C ILE A 313 -19.82 -5.82 -22.84
N ASP A 314 -19.65 -6.17 -24.12
CA ASP A 314 -19.77 -7.55 -24.61
C ASP A 314 -18.79 -8.45 -23.85
N SER A 315 -19.27 -9.56 -23.29
CA SER A 315 -18.48 -10.48 -22.47
C SER A 315 -17.30 -11.16 -23.20
N ARG A 316 -17.21 -11.00 -24.52
CA ARG A 316 -16.09 -11.44 -25.37
C ARG A 316 -15.02 -10.36 -25.57
N ASN A 317 -15.28 -9.12 -25.17
CA ASN A 317 -14.43 -7.97 -25.47
C ASN A 317 -13.49 -7.62 -24.31
N PHE A 318 -12.41 -8.40 -24.16
CA PHE A 318 -11.36 -8.13 -23.18
C PHE A 318 -10.42 -6.98 -23.58
N SER A 319 -10.51 -6.48 -24.82
CA SER A 319 -9.59 -5.46 -25.33
C SER A 319 -9.74 -4.10 -24.63
N GLN A 320 -10.89 -3.87 -24.00
CA GLN A 320 -11.22 -2.66 -23.25
C GLN A 320 -10.93 -2.79 -21.75
N LEU A 321 -10.36 -3.94 -21.32
CA LEU A 321 -10.15 -4.25 -19.91
C LEU A 321 -8.67 -4.18 -19.52
N TYR A 322 -8.44 -3.63 -18.34
CA TYR A 322 -7.15 -3.63 -17.66
C TYR A 322 -7.22 -4.58 -16.47
N SER A 323 -6.15 -5.36 -16.26
CA SER A 323 -6.13 -6.33 -15.17
C SER A 323 -4.78 -6.47 -14.48
N CYS A 324 -4.85 -6.91 -13.21
CA CYS A 324 -3.71 -7.36 -12.44
C CYS A 324 -3.54 -8.89 -12.56
N ARG A 325 -2.44 -9.42 -12.01
CA ARG A 325 -2.13 -10.86 -12.08
C ARG A 325 -3.02 -11.74 -11.21
N ASP A 326 -3.83 -11.16 -10.32
CA ASP A 326 -4.84 -11.88 -9.55
C ASP A 326 -6.23 -11.88 -10.21
N GLU A 327 -6.31 -11.50 -11.49
CA GLU A 327 -7.54 -11.50 -12.30
C GLU A 327 -8.60 -10.51 -11.78
N HIS A 328 -8.21 -9.37 -11.21
CA HIS A 328 -9.11 -8.22 -11.04
C HIS A 328 -9.12 -7.39 -12.31
N TYR A 329 -10.32 -7.04 -12.79
CA TYR A 329 -10.54 -6.32 -14.04
C TYR A 329 -11.18 -4.97 -13.79
N TYR A 330 -10.84 -4.03 -14.66
CA TYR A 330 -11.31 -2.64 -14.65
C TYR A 330 -11.46 -2.13 -16.08
N THR A 331 -12.38 -1.20 -16.29
CA THR A 331 -12.41 -0.36 -17.50
C THR A 331 -11.52 0.87 -17.32
N HIS A 332 -11.20 1.59 -18.41
CA HIS A 332 -10.47 2.86 -18.30
C HIS A 332 -11.25 3.88 -17.45
N ASP A 333 -12.55 4.04 -17.74
CA ASP A 333 -13.45 5.00 -17.09
C ASP A 333 -13.66 4.70 -15.60
N GLU A 334 -13.54 3.44 -15.17
CA GLU A 334 -13.57 3.10 -13.75
C GLU A 334 -12.35 3.68 -12.99
N ILE A 335 -11.20 3.79 -13.66
CA ILE A 335 -9.94 4.23 -13.06
C ILE A 335 -9.71 5.73 -13.26
N SER A 336 -9.82 6.21 -14.49
CA SER A 336 -9.42 7.56 -14.89
C SER A 336 -10.61 8.53 -14.96
N PRO A 337 -10.45 9.80 -14.53
CA PRO A 337 -9.29 10.35 -13.84
C PRO A 337 -9.22 9.87 -12.38
N LEU A 338 -8.00 9.64 -11.87
CA LEU A 338 -7.79 9.38 -10.45
C LEU A 338 -8.25 10.58 -9.63
N ARG A 339 -9.01 10.34 -8.56
CA ARG A 339 -9.56 11.40 -7.70
C ARG A 339 -8.67 11.63 -6.48
N PRO A 340 -8.27 12.88 -6.20
CA PRO A 340 -7.46 13.21 -5.04
C PRO A 340 -8.32 13.22 -3.77
N VAL A 341 -7.88 12.48 -2.76
CA VAL A 341 -8.56 12.33 -1.48
C VAL A 341 -7.58 12.44 -0.31
N LEU A 342 -8.11 12.43 0.91
CA LEU A 342 -7.30 12.26 2.11
C LEU A 342 -7.52 10.86 2.68
N PHE A 343 -6.41 10.18 2.92
CA PHE A 343 -6.34 8.89 3.62
C PHE A 343 -5.25 8.99 4.67
N GLU A 344 -5.57 8.69 5.94
CA GLU A 344 -4.67 8.88 7.08
C GLU A 344 -4.13 10.33 7.21
N GLY A 345 -4.93 11.29 6.75
CA GLY A 345 -4.55 12.71 6.72
C GLY A 345 -3.51 13.09 5.66
N VAL A 346 -3.11 12.17 4.78
CA VAL A 346 -2.16 12.39 3.68
C VAL A 346 -2.92 12.35 2.34
N LEU A 347 -2.44 13.13 1.36
CA LEU A 347 -2.96 13.09 0.00
C LEU A 347 -2.80 11.67 -0.57
N ALA A 348 -3.90 11.09 -1.02
CA ALA A 348 -3.98 9.82 -1.72
C ALA A 348 -4.83 9.97 -2.98
N TYR A 349 -4.82 8.94 -3.80
CA TYR A 349 -5.67 8.84 -4.98
C TYR A 349 -6.53 7.60 -4.91
N ILE A 350 -7.74 7.70 -5.45
CA ILE A 350 -8.68 6.60 -5.64
C ILE A 350 -9.09 6.55 -7.12
N PRO A 351 -9.59 5.41 -7.62
CA PRO A 351 -10.23 5.32 -8.93
C PRO A 351 -11.36 6.34 -9.12
N HIS A 352 -11.75 6.59 -10.37
CA HIS A 352 -12.87 7.47 -10.68
C HIS A 352 -14.19 6.93 -10.11
N ASN A 353 -14.52 5.68 -10.42
CA ASN A 353 -15.80 5.03 -10.09
C ASN A 353 -15.68 4.00 -8.97
N VAL A 354 -15.35 4.49 -7.77
CA VAL A 354 -15.08 3.64 -6.59
C VAL A 354 -16.27 2.79 -6.18
N ASP A 355 -17.49 3.30 -6.25
CA ASP A 355 -18.66 2.58 -5.74
C ASP A 355 -18.94 1.31 -6.55
N GLN A 356 -18.80 1.35 -7.88
CA GLN A 356 -18.93 0.17 -8.73
C GLN A 356 -17.86 -0.88 -8.43
N ILE A 357 -16.60 -0.44 -8.28
CA ILE A 357 -15.47 -1.30 -7.93
C ILE A 357 -15.71 -1.97 -6.56
N LEU A 358 -16.03 -1.20 -5.52
CA LEU A 358 -16.24 -1.72 -4.18
C LEU A 358 -17.51 -2.59 -4.09
N LEU A 359 -18.58 -2.29 -4.82
CA LEU A 359 -19.78 -3.15 -4.87
C LEU A 359 -19.47 -4.48 -5.56
N ARG A 360 -18.57 -4.47 -6.54
CA ARG A 360 -18.10 -5.69 -7.21
C ARG A 360 -17.28 -6.56 -6.25
N GLU A 361 -16.31 -5.98 -5.54
CA GLU A 361 -15.40 -6.69 -4.63
C GLU A 361 -16.03 -7.05 -3.26
N TYR A 362 -16.87 -6.16 -2.73
CA TYR A 362 -17.50 -6.22 -1.42
C TYR A 362 -19.01 -5.92 -1.47
N PRO A 363 -19.87 -6.77 -2.06
CA PRO A 363 -21.29 -6.46 -2.35
C PRO A 363 -22.17 -6.02 -1.17
N LYS A 364 -21.70 -6.19 0.07
CA LYS A 364 -22.42 -5.86 1.30
C LYS A 364 -21.86 -4.64 2.04
N TYR A 365 -20.85 -3.95 1.51
CA TYR A 365 -20.15 -2.93 2.28
C TYR A 365 -21.04 -1.74 2.69
N LEU A 366 -22.03 -1.38 1.85
CA LEU A 366 -23.00 -0.31 2.15
C LEU A 366 -23.97 -0.65 3.28
N THR A 367 -24.26 -1.94 3.51
CA THR A 367 -25.29 -2.37 4.47
C THR A 367 -24.72 -3.05 5.71
N ARG A 368 -23.46 -3.49 5.67
CA ARG A 368 -22.84 -4.29 6.72
C ARG A 368 -21.92 -3.44 7.60
N MET A 369 -22.45 -3.00 8.74
CA MET A 369 -21.72 -2.24 9.76
C MET A 369 -21.04 -3.12 10.83
N THR A 370 -21.02 -4.44 10.63
CA THR A 370 -20.35 -5.39 11.52
C THR A 370 -19.55 -6.42 10.73
N TYR A 371 -18.26 -6.55 11.00
CA TYR A 371 -17.37 -7.48 10.31
C TYR A 371 -16.20 -7.88 11.23
N ASN A 372 -15.74 -9.13 11.11
CA ASN A 372 -14.59 -9.66 11.85
C ASN A 372 -14.52 -9.26 13.34
N HIS A 373 -15.60 -9.42 14.10
CA HIS A 373 -15.70 -9.02 15.52
C HIS A 373 -15.57 -7.52 15.81
N HIS A 374 -15.75 -6.66 14.81
CA HIS A 374 -15.81 -5.20 14.95
C HIS A 374 -17.19 -4.67 14.54
N THR A 375 -17.53 -3.51 15.07
CA THR A 375 -18.72 -2.73 14.70
C THR A 375 -18.28 -1.33 14.31
N PHE A 376 -18.78 -0.81 13.19
CA PHE A 376 -18.55 0.59 12.82
C PHE A 376 -19.48 1.48 13.64
N ARG A 377 -18.91 2.23 14.58
CA ARG A 377 -19.65 3.05 15.53
C ARG A 377 -19.71 4.49 15.04
N THR A 378 -20.88 4.92 14.61
CA THR A 378 -21.05 6.19 13.90
C THR A 378 -20.77 7.41 14.78
N SER A 379 -20.98 7.35 16.09
CA SER A 379 -20.66 8.49 16.99
C SER A 379 -19.16 8.68 17.16
N LEU A 380 -18.39 7.60 16.97
CA LEU A 380 -16.93 7.61 16.99
C LEU A 380 -16.32 7.77 15.59
N ASN A 381 -17.11 7.57 14.53
CA ASN A 381 -16.66 7.44 13.14
C ASN A 381 -15.50 6.46 12.98
N SER A 382 -15.57 5.32 13.68
CA SER A 382 -14.52 4.30 13.64
C SER A 382 -15.07 2.89 13.71
N TRP A 383 -14.38 1.98 13.07
CA TRP A 383 -14.45 0.55 13.40
C TRP A 383 -13.84 0.36 14.79
N VAL A 384 -14.55 -0.39 15.64
CA VAL A 384 -14.13 -0.67 17.02
C VAL A 384 -14.38 -2.14 17.32
N SER A 385 -13.40 -2.80 17.95
CA SER A 385 -13.55 -4.17 18.42
C SER A 385 -14.73 -4.32 19.38
N ASN A 386 -15.49 -5.40 19.21
CA ASN A 386 -16.59 -5.75 20.09
C ASN A 386 -16.12 -6.23 21.48
N GLU A 387 -14.82 -6.50 21.65
CA GLU A 387 -14.21 -6.80 22.96
C GLU A 387 -13.91 -5.50 23.72
N ALA A 388 -13.50 -4.44 23.03
CA ALA A 388 -13.21 -3.14 23.63
C ALA A 388 -14.50 -2.41 24.03
N CYS A 389 -15.50 -2.44 23.14
CA CYS A 389 -16.80 -1.83 23.40
C CYS A 389 -17.92 -2.79 23.02
N ASP A 390 -19.00 -2.81 23.79
CA ASP A 390 -20.08 -3.78 23.64
C ASP A 390 -20.67 -3.77 22.22
N ARG A 391 -20.92 -4.95 21.65
CA ARG A 391 -21.54 -5.08 20.31
C ARG A 391 -22.94 -4.42 20.25
N GLN A 392 -23.67 -4.38 21.35
CA GLN A 392 -24.97 -3.71 21.46
C GLN A 392 -24.85 -2.17 21.43
N ASP A 393 -23.69 -1.58 21.77
CA ASP A 393 -23.46 -0.12 21.67
C ASP A 393 -23.21 0.33 20.22
N VAL A 394 -24.10 -0.01 19.29
CA VAL A 394 -23.91 0.17 17.84
C VAL A 394 -23.47 1.60 17.47
N LEU A 395 -23.93 2.61 18.23
CA LEU A 395 -23.56 4.00 18.01
C LEU A 395 -22.20 4.39 18.61
N GLY A 396 -21.72 3.72 19.65
CA GLY A 396 -20.48 4.05 20.37
C GLY A 396 -20.64 5.11 21.45
N LEU A 397 -21.84 5.28 22.00
CA LEU A 397 -22.14 6.33 23.00
C LEU A 397 -21.76 5.91 24.42
N SER A 398 -21.73 4.61 24.71
CA SER A 398 -21.39 4.07 26.02
C SER A 398 -19.96 3.49 26.09
N CYS A 399 -19.25 3.47 24.96
CA CYS A 399 -17.86 3.05 24.82
C CYS A 399 -16.93 3.89 25.72
N LYS A 400 -16.31 3.22 26.70
CA LYS A 400 -15.40 3.83 27.70
C LYS A 400 -13.96 3.29 27.60
N ASP A 401 -13.67 2.47 26.59
CA ASP A 401 -12.34 1.90 26.41
C ASP A 401 -11.30 3.00 26.15
N PRO A 402 -10.29 3.17 27.02
CA PRO A 402 -9.36 4.29 26.93
C PRO A 402 -8.51 4.27 25.66
N VAL A 403 -8.19 3.09 25.13
CA VAL A 403 -7.41 2.95 23.89
C VAL A 403 -8.24 3.42 22.69
N THR A 404 -9.47 2.94 22.58
CA THR A 404 -10.43 3.34 21.54
C THR A 404 -10.69 4.86 21.57
N LEU A 405 -10.88 5.42 22.76
CA LEU A 405 -11.12 6.85 22.92
C LEU A 405 -9.88 7.68 22.58
N LEU A 406 -8.68 7.22 22.97
CA LEU A 406 -7.43 7.87 22.60
C LEU A 406 -7.21 7.85 21.08
N GLU A 407 -7.40 6.70 20.45
CA GLU A 407 -7.29 6.55 19.01
C GLU A 407 -8.28 7.47 18.27
N THR A 408 -9.56 7.42 18.65
CA THR A 408 -10.59 8.29 18.08
C THR A 408 -10.20 9.76 18.21
N LYS A 409 -9.60 10.16 19.34
CA LYS A 409 -9.10 11.52 19.55
C LYS A 409 -7.93 11.86 18.61
N LEU A 410 -7.00 10.93 18.40
CA LEU A 410 -5.82 11.13 17.54
C LEU A 410 -6.19 11.18 16.05
N THR A 411 -7.19 10.41 15.62
CA THR A 411 -7.61 10.33 14.21
C THR A 411 -8.76 11.27 13.85
N LYS A 412 -9.43 11.88 14.84
CA LYS A 412 -10.61 12.76 14.66
C LYS A 412 -10.46 13.77 13.54
N GLN A 413 -9.32 14.46 13.48
CA GLN A 413 -9.09 15.50 12.47
C GLN A 413 -8.96 14.91 11.05
N TYR A 414 -8.34 13.74 10.91
CA TYR A 414 -8.18 13.07 9.63
C TYR A 414 -9.54 12.60 9.10
N THR A 415 -10.31 11.91 9.95
CA THR A 415 -11.66 11.46 9.60
C THR A 415 -12.59 12.62 9.30
N ALA A 416 -12.58 13.70 10.09
CA ALA A 416 -13.41 14.87 9.81
C ALA A 416 -13.08 15.52 8.46
N ARG A 417 -11.79 15.70 8.15
CA ARG A 417 -11.35 16.25 6.86
C ARG A 417 -11.71 15.34 5.69
N HIS A 418 -11.55 14.03 5.88
CA HIS A 418 -11.95 13.02 4.92
C HIS A 418 -13.46 13.10 4.61
N MET A 419 -14.32 13.14 5.64
CA MET A 419 -15.78 13.26 5.47
C MET A 419 -16.19 14.56 4.77
N LEU A 420 -15.59 15.69 5.14
CA LEU A 420 -15.82 16.97 4.48
C LEU A 420 -15.42 16.92 3.00
N ARG A 421 -14.30 16.27 2.68
CA ARG A 421 -13.83 16.10 1.31
C ARG A 421 -14.78 15.21 0.51
N GLN A 422 -15.21 14.07 1.05
CA GLN A 422 -16.21 13.20 0.43
C GLN A 422 -17.48 13.99 0.09
N ALA A 423 -18.05 14.71 1.06
CA ALA A 423 -19.25 15.52 0.85
C ALA A 423 -19.07 16.58 -0.26
N SER A 424 -17.91 17.25 -0.30
CA SER A 424 -17.61 18.25 -1.34
C SER A 424 -17.49 17.65 -2.75
N LEU A 425 -17.02 16.40 -2.86
CA LEU A 425 -16.90 15.71 -4.14
C LEU A 425 -18.26 15.26 -4.65
N SER A 426 -19.14 14.76 -3.76
CA SER A 426 -20.52 14.41 -4.11
C SER A 426 -21.35 15.63 -4.54
N SER A 427 -21.19 16.79 -3.87
CA SER A 427 -21.92 18.00 -4.28
C SER A 427 -21.51 18.53 -5.66
N ARG A 428 -20.26 18.25 -6.10
CA ARG A 428 -19.76 18.68 -7.40
C ARG A 428 -20.17 17.74 -8.54
N SER A 429 -20.37 16.45 -8.26
CA SER A 429 -20.94 15.53 -9.26
C SER A 429 -22.39 15.92 -9.58
N ASP A 430 -23.17 16.32 -8.58
CA ASP A 430 -24.57 16.74 -8.77
C ASP A 430 -24.70 18.00 -9.65
N GLU A 431 -23.74 18.93 -9.60
CA GLU A 431 -23.70 20.13 -10.47
C GLU A 431 -23.30 19.81 -11.93
N LEU A 432 -22.52 18.74 -12.15
CA LEU A 432 -22.10 18.28 -13.48
C LEU A 432 -23.09 17.29 -14.12
N GLU A 433 -23.97 16.66 -13.34
CA GLU A 433 -24.98 15.69 -13.79
C GLU A 433 -26.32 16.30 -14.21
N GLY A 434 -26.46 17.64 -14.24
CA GLY A 434 -27.64 18.33 -14.78
C GLY A 434 -27.97 18.06 -16.27
N LEU A 435 -27.25 17.14 -16.92
CA LEU A 435 -27.40 16.70 -18.31
C LEU A 435 -27.27 15.17 -18.45
N ARG A 436 -27.89 14.37 -17.57
CA ARG A 436 -28.37 13.01 -17.90
C ARG A 436 -29.30 12.51 -16.79
N VAL A 437 -30.57 12.34 -17.15
CA VAL A 437 -31.62 11.83 -16.27
C VAL A 437 -31.51 10.31 -16.16
N ASP A 438 -31.79 9.81 -14.94
CA ASP A 438 -31.95 8.42 -14.51
C ASP A 438 -30.69 7.59 -14.20
N SER A 439 -30.03 7.89 -13.08
CA SER A 439 -29.50 6.84 -12.20
C SER A 439 -29.78 7.17 -10.73
N ALA A 440 -30.48 6.26 -10.06
CA ALA A 440 -30.94 6.43 -8.70
C ALA A 440 -29.80 6.20 -7.69
N MET A 441 -28.89 7.16 -7.53
CA MET A 441 -28.00 7.23 -6.36
C MET A 441 -27.64 8.69 -6.04
N GLY A 442 -28.58 9.38 -5.39
CA GLY A 442 -28.31 10.60 -4.63
C GLY A 442 -27.79 10.29 -3.20
N PRO A 443 -27.25 11.31 -2.49
CA PRO A 443 -26.30 11.13 -1.38
C PRO A 443 -26.93 10.56 -0.11
N ILE A 444 -26.40 9.41 0.34
CA ILE A 444 -26.80 8.68 1.56
C ILE A 444 -26.52 9.43 2.88
N ILE A 445 -26.02 10.67 2.85
CA ILE A 445 -25.70 11.42 4.07
C ILE A 445 -26.87 12.28 4.60
N GLN A 446 -27.90 12.60 3.81
CA GLN A 446 -28.99 13.48 4.29
C GLN A 446 -30.21 12.77 4.92
N HIS A 447 -30.36 11.45 4.83
CA HIS A 447 -31.59 10.81 5.35
C HIS A 447 -31.55 10.36 6.82
N ARG A 448 -30.50 10.67 7.59
CA ARG A 448 -30.44 10.36 9.03
C ARG A 448 -30.67 11.60 9.89
N LEU A 449 -31.91 12.11 9.91
CA LEU A 449 -32.36 12.98 11.01
C LEU A 449 -33.86 12.91 11.34
N HIS A 450 -34.71 12.23 10.56
CA HIS A 450 -36.14 12.10 10.88
C HIS A 450 -36.65 10.68 10.68
N THR A 451 -36.58 9.87 11.74
CA THR A 451 -37.55 8.81 12.07
C THR A 451 -37.29 8.30 13.49
N GLN A 452 -37.68 9.09 14.48
CA GLN A 452 -38.15 8.60 15.77
C GLN A 452 -39.34 9.47 16.20
N VAL A 453 -40.54 8.99 15.88
CA VAL A 453 -41.69 9.03 16.78
C VAL A 453 -42.03 7.58 17.06
#